data_AF-B8BPY7-F1
#
_entry.id   AF-B8BPY7-F1
#
_cell.length_a   1.000
_cell.length_b   1.000
_cell.length_c   1.000
_cell.angle_alpha   90.00
_cell.angle_beta   90.00
_cell.angle_gamma   90.00
#
_symmetry.space_group_name_H-M   'P 1'
#
loop_
_entity.id
_entity.type
_entity.pdbx_description
1 polymer ?
#
loop_
_entity_poly.entity_id
_entity_poly.type
_entity_poly.pdbx_seq_one_letter_code
_entity_poly.pdbx_strand_id
1 'polypeptide(L)'
;MMKRTLLFGAICLSSSVISGFAPSASNAAASHRSPFHVLQSEATATADETAAIQTDPKEAVKLFGRLAEKYIMLDASAGMCCYSGCTDCEFREPGGGYRMADQSSSRPKWIPSYDHREFNSGKEHTTKWSTEIFVDGPAVTKEEFVSRVINMQFAPPLGGPYLAASAATIEDESAAASLFDILAGEKEKLTKHRMGKEMKSLANGEEGLTWANFSAALGAK
;
A
#
# COMPACT_ATOMS: atom_id res chain seq x y z
N MET A 1 29.67 -36.48 -40.28
CA MET A 1 31.11 -36.32 -40.58
C MET A 1 31.32 -34.95 -41.21
N MET A 2 32.45 -34.27 -40.92
CA MET A 2 32.81 -32.85 -41.23
C MET A 2 32.11 -31.81 -40.32
N LYS A 3 32.71 -31.23 -39.26
CA LYS A 3 34.03 -30.61 -38.97
C LYS A 3 34.36 -29.37 -39.84
N ARG A 4 34.28 -28.18 -39.21
CA ARG A 4 35.09 -26.94 -39.42
C ARG A 4 34.71 -25.95 -38.31
N THR A 5 35.47 -25.80 -37.22
CA THR A 5 36.77 -25.11 -37.02
C THR A 5 36.66 -23.58 -37.03
N LEU A 6 36.66 -23.03 -35.81
CA LEU A 6 37.39 -21.87 -35.25
C LEU A 6 37.75 -20.68 -36.14
N LEU A 7 37.41 -19.47 -35.67
CA LEU A 7 38.35 -18.35 -35.70
C LEU A 7 38.26 -17.49 -34.43
N PHE A 8 39.46 -17.15 -33.94
CA PHE A 8 39.79 -16.30 -32.81
C PHE A 8 39.54 -14.81 -33.12
N GLY A 9 39.23 -14.01 -32.09
CA GLY A 9 39.31 -12.56 -32.12
C GLY A 9 39.45 -12.02 -30.70
N ALA A 10 40.61 -11.44 -30.40
CA ALA A 10 41.11 -11.12 -29.06
C ALA A 10 40.98 -9.62 -28.74
N ILE A 11 40.82 -9.34 -27.43
CA ILE A 11 41.39 -8.24 -26.62
C ILE A 11 41.12 -6.79 -27.07
N CYS A 12 40.52 -6.01 -26.16
CA CYS A 12 41.07 -4.71 -25.79
C CYS A 12 40.73 -4.36 -24.34
N LEU A 13 41.79 -4.15 -23.55
CA LEU A 13 41.77 -3.59 -22.21
C LEU A 13 41.45 -2.08 -22.27
N SER A 14 40.74 -1.58 -21.28
CA SER A 14 41.04 -0.26 -20.73
C SER A 14 40.66 -0.19 -19.26
N SER A 15 41.70 -0.10 -18.44
CA SER A 15 41.66 0.24 -17.02
C SER A 15 41.69 1.76 -16.90
N SER A 16 40.81 2.33 -16.08
CA SER A 16 41.00 3.68 -15.53
C SER A 16 40.75 3.62 -14.04
N VAL A 17 41.86 3.62 -13.31
CA VAL A 17 41.96 3.80 -11.86
C VAL A 17 42.07 5.30 -11.64
N ILE A 18 41.15 5.92 -10.91
CA ILE A 18 41.35 7.27 -10.38
C ILE A 18 41.59 7.13 -8.88
N SER A 19 42.84 7.35 -8.50
CA SER A 19 43.29 7.47 -7.11
C SER A 19 43.43 8.95 -6.79
N GLY A 20 42.84 9.40 -5.68
CA GLY A 20 42.97 10.75 -5.16
C GLY A 20 43.15 10.73 -3.65
N PHE A 21 44.41 10.64 -3.20
CA PHE A 21 44.89 11.17 -1.92
C PHE A 21 44.82 12.72 -1.98
N ALA A 22 44.60 13.51 -0.93
CA ALA A 22 45.10 13.42 0.43
C ALA A 22 44.26 14.27 1.42
N PRO A 23 44.37 14.02 2.74
CA PRO A 23 43.99 14.96 3.78
C PRO A 23 45.19 15.85 4.16
N SER A 24 44.96 17.14 4.38
CA SER A 24 45.91 18.03 5.07
C SER A 24 45.35 18.43 6.43
N ALA A 25 46.01 17.93 7.47
CA ALA A 25 45.96 18.49 8.80
C ALA A 25 46.91 19.69 8.89
N SER A 26 46.57 20.72 9.66
CA SER A 26 47.38 21.16 10.82
C SER A 26 46.85 22.44 11.50
N ASN A 27 46.74 22.30 12.82
CA ASN A 27 47.21 23.18 13.90
C ASN A 27 46.60 24.56 14.20
N ALA A 28 46.10 24.62 15.44
CA ALA A 28 46.59 25.44 16.56
C ALA A 28 45.72 26.62 17.03
N ALA A 29 45.25 26.42 18.27
CA ALA A 29 45.26 27.33 19.41
C ALA A 29 44.51 28.67 19.33
N ALA A 30 43.49 28.82 20.18
CA ALA A 30 43.52 29.82 21.25
C ALA A 30 42.46 29.53 22.31
N SER A 31 42.94 29.50 23.56
CA SER A 31 42.16 29.52 24.79
C SER A 31 41.46 30.86 24.95
N HIS A 32 40.15 30.88 25.21
CA HIS A 32 39.55 31.92 26.06
C HIS A 32 38.41 31.36 26.89
N ARG A 33 38.59 31.53 28.19
CA ARG A 33 37.76 31.14 29.32
C ARG A 33 36.67 32.21 29.53
N SER A 34 35.41 31.81 29.64
CA SER A 34 34.40 32.53 30.44
C SER A 34 33.22 31.61 30.77
N PRO A 35 32.74 31.60 32.04
CA PRO A 35 31.66 30.73 32.45
C PRO A 35 30.32 31.47 32.25
N PHE A 36 29.50 30.99 31.32
CA PHE A 36 28.09 31.37 31.29
C PHE A 36 27.24 30.16 31.63
N HIS A 37 26.62 30.26 32.80
CA HIS A 37 25.73 29.28 33.40
C HIS A 37 24.41 29.30 32.61
N VAL A 38 24.26 28.40 31.64
CA VAL A 38 22.99 28.16 30.94
C VAL A 38 22.33 26.96 31.60
N LEU A 39 21.14 27.20 32.16
CA LEU A 39 20.24 26.18 32.70
C LEU A 39 19.89 25.20 31.58
N GLN A 40 20.49 24.02 31.63
CA GLN A 40 20.20 22.91 30.73
C GLN A 40 18.90 22.28 31.23
N SER A 41 17.79 22.74 30.65
CA SER A 41 16.51 22.03 30.74
C SER A 41 16.72 20.66 30.11
N GLU A 42 16.66 19.61 30.91
CA GLU A 42 16.58 18.23 30.44
C GLU A 42 15.26 18.07 29.67
N ALA A 43 15.30 18.40 28.38
CA ALA A 43 14.34 17.89 27.44
C ALA A 43 14.61 16.40 27.31
N THR A 44 13.83 15.61 28.06
CA THR A 44 13.67 14.19 27.82
C THR A 44 13.31 14.01 26.36
N ALA A 45 14.29 13.65 25.54
CA ALA A 45 14.05 13.14 24.21
C ALA A 45 13.31 11.81 24.40
N THR A 46 11.98 11.86 24.36
CA THR A 46 11.18 10.72 23.96
C THR A 46 11.65 10.38 22.55
N ALA A 47 12.59 9.43 22.47
CA ALA A 47 12.81 8.67 21.27
C ALA A 47 11.47 8.03 20.96
N ASP A 48 10.76 8.62 20.00
CA ASP A 48 9.58 8.03 19.39
C ASP A 48 10.09 6.87 18.53
N GLU A 49 10.41 5.78 19.23
CA GLU A 49 10.67 4.49 18.63
C GLU A 49 9.35 4.14 17.95
N THR A 50 9.27 4.42 16.65
CA THR A 50 8.13 4.06 15.80
C THR A 50 8.06 2.53 15.83
N ALA A 51 7.41 2.00 16.86
CA ALA A 51 7.21 0.57 17.03
C ALA A 51 6.55 0.10 15.74
N ALA A 52 7.24 -0.76 15.01
CA ALA A 52 6.73 -1.28 13.75
C ALA A 52 5.37 -1.93 14.04
N ILE A 53 4.32 -1.45 13.36
CA ILE A 53 2.98 -2.02 13.50
C ILE A 53 3.10 -3.52 13.18
N GLN A 54 2.72 -4.37 14.14
CA GLN A 54 2.80 -5.81 14.00
C GLN A 54 1.45 -6.41 14.39
N THR A 55 0.61 -6.65 13.39
CA THR A 55 -0.71 -7.28 13.55
C THR A 55 -0.63 -8.78 13.29
N ASP A 56 -1.39 -9.61 14.04
CA ASP A 56 -1.55 -11.04 13.73
C ASP A 56 -2.14 -11.20 12.31
N PRO A 57 -1.51 -11.98 11.41
CA PRO A 57 -2.06 -12.31 10.09
C PRO A 57 -3.51 -12.80 10.10
N LYS A 58 -3.95 -13.48 11.17
CA LYS A 58 -5.34 -13.94 11.31
C LYS A 58 -6.32 -12.79 11.51
N GLU A 59 -5.96 -11.78 12.29
CA GLU A 59 -6.81 -10.60 12.47
C GLU A 59 -6.78 -9.71 11.22
N ALA A 60 -5.61 -9.56 10.60
CA ALA A 60 -5.48 -8.83 9.35
C ALA A 60 -6.36 -9.43 8.24
N VAL A 61 -6.43 -10.76 8.09
CA VAL A 61 -7.28 -11.38 7.06
C VAL A 61 -8.77 -11.21 7.37
N LYS A 62 -9.17 -11.17 8.64
CA LYS A 62 -10.56 -10.87 9.05
C LYS A 62 -10.97 -9.45 8.68
N LEU A 63 -10.06 -8.46 8.82
CA LEU A 63 -10.28 -7.08 8.36
C LEU A 63 -10.32 -7.00 6.84
N PHE A 64 -9.35 -7.64 6.17
CA PHE A 64 -9.30 -7.63 4.70
C PHE A 64 -10.57 -8.22 4.10
N GLY A 65 -11.06 -9.36 4.59
CA GLY A 65 -12.30 -9.98 4.10
C GLY A 65 -13.58 -9.17 4.37
N ARG A 66 -13.54 -8.22 5.31
CA ARG A 66 -14.63 -7.28 5.56
C ARG A 66 -14.61 -6.07 4.64
N LEU A 67 -13.43 -5.65 4.20
CA LEU A 67 -13.27 -4.48 3.33
C LEU A 67 -13.24 -4.86 1.84
N ALA A 68 -12.76 -6.06 1.52
CA ALA A 68 -12.55 -6.49 0.15
C ALA A 68 -13.87 -6.77 -0.57
N GLU A 69 -13.80 -6.61 -1.88
CA GLU A 69 -14.88 -6.77 -2.84
C GLU A 69 -14.46 -7.69 -3.99
N LYS A 70 -15.48 -8.28 -4.64
CA LYS A 70 -15.29 -9.18 -5.77
C LYS A 70 -15.09 -8.44 -7.09
N TYR A 71 -15.57 -7.21 -7.17
CA TYR A 71 -15.59 -6.38 -8.36
C TYR A 71 -14.90 -5.05 -8.09
N ILE A 72 -14.24 -4.51 -9.11
CA ILE A 72 -13.52 -3.25 -9.06
C ILE A 72 -13.47 -2.60 -10.44
N MET A 73 -13.46 -1.27 -10.46
CA MET A 73 -13.29 -0.43 -11.65
C MET A 73 -11.89 0.19 -11.65
N LEU A 74 -11.09 -0.16 -12.66
CA LEU A 74 -9.68 0.21 -12.74
C LEU A 74 -9.47 1.49 -13.54
N ASP A 75 -9.88 1.52 -14.80
CA ASP A 75 -9.61 2.64 -15.69
C ASP A 75 -10.82 2.96 -16.56
N ALA A 76 -11.34 4.18 -16.44
CA ALA A 76 -12.46 4.65 -17.23
C ALA A 76 -12.12 4.84 -18.72
N SER A 77 -10.84 5.05 -19.02
CA SER A 77 -10.34 5.20 -20.37
C SER A 77 -10.16 3.86 -21.08
N ALA A 78 -10.01 2.77 -20.33
CA ALA A 78 -9.78 1.45 -20.91
C ALA A 78 -10.99 0.94 -21.70
N GLY A 79 -10.71 0.35 -22.87
CA GLY A 79 -11.73 -0.16 -23.77
C GLY A 79 -12.45 -1.41 -23.23
N MET A 80 -13.78 -1.41 -23.33
CA MET A 80 -14.62 -2.59 -23.01
C MET A 80 -14.30 -3.81 -23.90
N CYS A 81 -13.66 -3.61 -25.05
CA CYS A 81 -13.27 -4.66 -26.00
C CYS A 81 -11.99 -5.41 -25.62
N CYS A 82 -11.32 -5.05 -24.52
CA CYS A 82 -10.08 -5.70 -24.07
C CYS A 82 -10.23 -7.21 -23.79
N TYR A 83 -11.45 -7.71 -23.62
CA TYR A 83 -11.74 -9.14 -23.52
C TYR A 83 -11.65 -9.88 -24.87
N SER A 84 -11.67 -9.17 -26.00
CA SER A 84 -11.76 -9.76 -27.36
C SER A 84 -10.40 -10.08 -28.00
N GLY A 85 -9.27 -9.75 -27.35
CA GLY A 85 -7.96 -10.23 -27.80
C GLY A 85 -7.41 -9.57 -29.08
N CYS A 86 -7.86 -8.35 -29.44
CA CYS A 86 -7.39 -7.66 -30.64
C CYS A 86 -5.88 -7.37 -30.58
N THR A 87 -5.16 -7.62 -31.67
CA THR A 87 -3.69 -7.50 -31.71
C THR A 87 -3.19 -6.05 -31.68
N ASP A 88 -3.96 -5.14 -32.29
CA ASP A 88 -3.59 -3.73 -32.51
C ASP A 88 -4.44 -2.77 -31.64
N CYS A 89 -4.84 -3.23 -30.45
CA CYS A 89 -5.64 -2.43 -29.54
C CYS A 89 -4.77 -1.40 -28.80
N GLU A 90 -5.19 -0.14 -28.75
CA GLU A 90 -4.51 0.94 -28.01
C GLU A 90 -4.42 0.67 -26.48
N PHE A 91 -5.32 -0.18 -25.96
CA PHE A 91 -5.33 -0.60 -24.56
C PHE A 91 -4.46 -1.83 -24.30
N ARG A 92 -3.76 -2.34 -25.31
CA ARG A 92 -2.83 -3.46 -25.16
C ARG A 92 -1.50 -2.95 -24.59
N GLU A 93 -1.00 -3.62 -23.56
CA GLU A 93 0.28 -3.23 -22.95
C GLU A 93 1.48 -3.70 -23.80
N PRO A 94 2.61 -2.97 -23.81
CA PRO A 94 3.81 -3.34 -24.58
C PRO A 94 4.38 -4.73 -24.23
N GLY A 95 4.15 -5.20 -23.00
CA GLY A 95 4.58 -6.53 -22.52
C GLY A 95 3.57 -7.66 -22.80
N GLY A 96 2.47 -7.37 -23.49
CA GLY A 96 1.30 -8.25 -23.55
C GLY A 96 0.35 -8.03 -22.38
N GLY A 97 -0.92 -8.39 -22.57
CA GLY A 97 -2.01 -8.05 -21.64
C GLY A 97 -2.82 -6.83 -22.11
N TYR A 98 -3.87 -6.52 -21.37
CA TYR A 98 -4.78 -5.42 -21.68
C TYR A 98 -5.04 -4.57 -20.43
N ARG A 99 -5.12 -3.26 -20.62
CA ARG A 99 -5.74 -2.37 -19.63
C ARG A 99 -7.22 -2.68 -19.59
N MET A 100 -7.67 -3.23 -18.47
CA MET A 100 -9.08 -3.59 -18.29
C MET A 100 -9.80 -2.43 -17.63
N ALA A 101 -11.01 -2.12 -18.11
CA ALA A 101 -11.83 -1.09 -17.48
C ALA A 101 -12.33 -1.51 -16.09
N ASP A 102 -12.65 -2.80 -15.96
CA ASP A 102 -13.11 -3.43 -14.73
C ASP A 102 -12.47 -4.80 -14.54
N GLN A 103 -12.54 -5.32 -13.32
CA GLN A 103 -12.20 -6.71 -13.01
C GLN A 103 -13.20 -7.31 -12.05
N SER A 104 -13.44 -8.61 -12.20
CA SER A 104 -14.25 -9.41 -11.28
C SER A 104 -13.52 -10.69 -10.88
N SER A 105 -13.91 -11.26 -9.74
CA SER A 105 -13.30 -12.45 -9.17
C SER A 105 -14.35 -13.30 -8.46
N SER A 106 -14.07 -14.60 -8.30
CA SER A 106 -14.99 -15.55 -7.65
C SER A 106 -15.18 -15.26 -6.16
N ARG A 107 -14.16 -14.69 -5.52
CA ARG A 107 -14.08 -14.33 -4.09
C ARG A 107 -13.49 -12.93 -3.94
N PRO A 108 -13.85 -12.17 -2.89
CA PRO A 108 -13.31 -10.84 -2.69
C PRO A 108 -11.79 -10.81 -2.77
N LYS A 109 -11.25 -9.90 -3.57
CA LYS A 109 -9.81 -9.87 -3.89
C LYS A 109 -9.19 -8.49 -3.67
N TRP A 110 -9.99 -7.43 -3.76
CA TRP A 110 -9.49 -6.05 -3.73
C TRP A 110 -10.28 -5.23 -2.73
N ILE A 111 -9.60 -4.39 -1.95
CA ILE A 111 -10.26 -3.25 -1.29
C ILE A 111 -10.15 -2.08 -2.27
N PRO A 112 -11.26 -1.56 -2.82
CA PRO A 112 -11.15 -0.50 -3.82
C PRO A 112 -10.72 0.83 -3.18
N SER A 113 -9.78 1.51 -3.82
CA SER A 113 -9.10 2.74 -3.37
C SER A 113 -9.85 4.03 -3.72
N TYR A 114 -11.14 3.92 -4.00
CA TYR A 114 -12.04 5.02 -4.35
C TYR A 114 -13.36 4.81 -3.62
N ASP A 115 -14.17 5.83 -3.42
CA ASP A 115 -15.48 5.70 -2.76
C ASP A 115 -16.62 5.46 -3.76
N HIS A 116 -16.54 6.12 -4.92
CA HIS A 116 -17.46 5.98 -6.03
C HIS A 116 -16.75 6.21 -7.37
N ARG A 117 -17.16 5.46 -8.41
CA ARG A 117 -16.74 5.65 -9.79
C ARG A 117 -17.91 5.46 -10.73
N GLU A 118 -17.96 6.30 -11.76
CA GLU A 118 -18.89 6.20 -12.87
C GLU A 118 -18.08 6.25 -14.17
N PHE A 119 -18.42 5.38 -15.13
CA PHE A 119 -17.89 5.42 -16.48
C PHE A 119 -18.95 5.96 -17.44
N ASN A 120 -18.51 6.60 -18.52
CA ASN A 120 -19.39 7.12 -19.59
C ASN A 120 -20.29 6.04 -20.24
N SER A 121 -20.04 4.75 -19.98
CA SER A 121 -20.89 3.64 -20.38
C SER A 121 -22.15 3.46 -19.51
N GLY A 122 -22.32 4.28 -18.46
CA GLY A 122 -23.39 4.15 -17.46
C GLY A 122 -23.12 3.08 -16.40
N LYS A 123 -21.95 2.43 -16.41
CA LYS A 123 -21.51 1.57 -15.31
C LYS A 123 -21.04 2.43 -14.14
N GLU A 124 -21.54 2.12 -12.95
CA GLU A 124 -21.12 2.74 -11.70
C GLU A 124 -20.70 1.71 -10.65
N HIS A 125 -19.85 2.12 -9.73
CA HIS A 125 -19.47 1.34 -8.56
C HIS A 125 -19.29 2.24 -7.35
N THR A 126 -20.07 1.97 -6.31
CA THR A 126 -19.89 2.55 -4.99
C THR A 126 -19.35 1.48 -4.07
N THR A 127 -18.25 1.77 -3.39
CA THR A 127 -17.60 0.78 -2.53
C THR A 127 -18.38 0.52 -1.26
N LYS A 128 -18.25 -0.70 -0.76
CA LYS A 128 -18.83 -1.13 0.51
C LYS A 128 -18.31 -0.32 1.69
N TRP A 129 -17.00 -0.07 1.77
CA TRP A 129 -16.43 0.68 2.89
C TRP A 129 -16.97 2.11 2.94
N SER A 130 -17.23 2.74 1.78
CA SER A 130 -17.70 4.12 1.74
C SER A 130 -19.16 4.27 2.17
N THR A 131 -19.97 3.22 2.06
CA THR A 131 -21.38 3.21 2.48
C THR A 131 -21.57 2.67 3.89
N GLU A 132 -20.79 1.67 4.31
CA GLU A 132 -20.95 1.04 5.63
C GLU A 132 -20.18 1.75 6.75
N ILE A 133 -19.01 2.36 6.46
CA ILE A 133 -18.22 3.06 7.48
C ILE A 133 -18.67 4.52 7.62
N PHE A 134 -19.14 5.16 6.56
CA PHE A 134 -19.45 6.60 6.55
C PHE A 134 -20.96 6.86 6.44
N VAL A 135 -21.72 6.25 7.36
CA VAL A 135 -23.20 6.31 7.37
C VAL A 135 -23.75 7.66 7.82
N ASP A 136 -23.18 8.27 8.85
CA ASP A 136 -23.70 9.51 9.47
C ASP A 136 -23.03 10.78 8.93
N GLY A 137 -22.10 10.65 7.98
CA GLY A 137 -21.36 11.79 7.45
C GLY A 137 -20.02 11.41 6.82
N PRO A 138 -19.27 12.42 6.34
CA PRO A 138 -18.05 12.21 5.57
C PRO A 138 -16.82 11.88 6.43
N ALA A 139 -16.94 11.84 7.75
CA ALA A 139 -15.85 11.61 8.68
C ALA A 139 -16.28 10.74 9.85
N VAL A 140 -15.36 9.93 10.37
CA VAL A 140 -15.54 9.08 11.54
C VAL A 140 -14.38 9.21 12.51
N THR A 141 -14.63 9.05 13.81
CA THR A 141 -13.58 8.89 14.82
C THR A 141 -12.98 7.48 14.76
N LYS A 142 -11.91 7.24 15.52
CA LYS A 142 -11.29 5.92 15.64
C LYS A 142 -12.29 4.88 16.18
N GLU A 143 -13.03 5.23 17.22
CA GLU A 143 -13.99 4.34 17.89
C GLU A 143 -15.13 3.96 16.94
N GLU A 144 -15.66 4.94 16.20
CA GLU A 144 -16.68 4.72 15.18
C GLU A 144 -16.16 3.84 14.04
N PHE A 145 -14.93 4.08 13.57
CA PHE A 145 -14.30 3.26 12.54
C PHE A 145 -14.14 1.82 12.98
N VAL A 146 -13.54 1.59 14.15
CA VAL A 146 -13.32 0.25 14.71
C VAL A 146 -14.66 -0.48 14.83
N SER A 147 -15.62 0.14 15.51
CA SER A 147 -16.96 -0.43 15.70
C SER A 147 -17.64 -0.78 14.38
N ARG A 148 -17.59 0.11 13.38
CA ARG A 148 -18.20 -0.15 12.06
C ARG A 148 -17.50 -1.28 11.34
N VAL A 149 -16.17 -1.22 11.23
CA VAL A 149 -15.38 -2.24 10.52
C VAL A 149 -15.58 -3.62 11.11
N ILE A 150 -15.50 -3.80 12.43
CA ILE A 150 -15.62 -5.14 13.02
C ILE A 150 -17.00 -5.78 12.80
N ASN A 151 -18.04 -4.94 12.70
CA ASN A 151 -19.42 -5.35 12.45
C ASN A 151 -19.77 -5.51 10.96
N MET A 152 -18.89 -5.11 10.05
CA MET A 152 -19.08 -5.37 8.61
C MET A 152 -19.15 -6.87 8.33
N GLN A 153 -19.92 -7.25 7.30
CA GLN A 153 -20.02 -8.63 6.89
C GLN A 153 -18.67 -9.12 6.34
N PHE A 154 -18.17 -10.21 6.93
CA PHE A 154 -17.00 -10.90 6.42
C PHE A 154 -17.33 -11.78 5.22
N ALA A 155 -16.48 -11.73 4.20
CA ALA A 155 -16.46 -12.70 3.12
C ALA A 155 -15.03 -13.26 2.95
N PRO A 156 -14.85 -14.60 2.86
CA PRO A 156 -13.53 -15.20 2.72
C PRO A 156 -12.76 -14.66 1.52
N PRO A 157 -11.65 -13.92 1.72
CA PRO A 157 -10.96 -13.24 0.63
C PRO A 157 -10.01 -14.16 -0.14
N LEU A 158 -9.51 -13.69 -1.28
CA LEU A 158 -8.46 -14.30 -2.08
C LEU A 158 -7.09 -13.68 -1.73
N GLY A 159 -6.05 -14.51 -1.61
CA GLY A 159 -4.66 -14.09 -1.42
C GLY A 159 -4.13 -14.26 0.01
N GLY A 160 -4.97 -14.06 1.03
CA GLY A 160 -4.61 -14.28 2.43
C GLY A 160 -4.78 -15.72 2.91
N PRO A 161 -4.39 -16.01 4.17
CA PRO A 161 -4.69 -17.27 4.83
C PRO A 161 -6.17 -17.62 4.69
N TYR A 162 -6.48 -18.87 4.36
CA TYR A 162 -7.87 -19.28 4.25
C TYR A 162 -8.54 -19.23 5.62
N LEU A 163 -9.64 -18.47 5.71
CA LEU A 163 -10.44 -18.36 6.91
C LEU A 163 -11.92 -18.49 6.54
N ALA A 164 -12.61 -19.44 7.17
CA ALA A 164 -14.04 -19.67 6.99
C ALA A 164 -14.84 -18.58 7.71
N ALA A 165 -16.03 -18.26 7.21
CA ALA A 165 -16.89 -17.23 7.80
C ALA A 165 -17.25 -17.49 9.27
N SER A 166 -17.34 -18.75 9.68
CA SER A 166 -17.60 -19.15 11.07
C SER A 166 -16.46 -18.81 12.05
N ALA A 167 -15.24 -18.58 11.54
CA ALA A 167 -14.08 -18.21 12.33
C ALA A 167 -13.71 -16.73 12.19
N ALA A 168 -14.62 -15.91 11.63
CA ALA A 168 -14.32 -14.53 11.24
C ALA A 168 -14.64 -13.48 12.31
N THR A 169 -14.98 -13.91 13.52
CA THR A 169 -15.11 -13.01 14.69
C THR A 169 -13.75 -12.38 14.96
N ILE A 170 -13.71 -11.05 15.10
CA ILE A 170 -12.49 -10.33 15.46
C ILE A 170 -12.29 -10.51 16.96
N GLU A 171 -11.10 -10.97 17.32
CA GLU A 171 -10.71 -11.25 18.72
C GLU A 171 -9.90 -10.09 19.28
N ASP A 172 -9.20 -9.37 18.40
CA ASP A 172 -8.38 -8.23 18.75
C ASP A 172 -8.74 -7.01 17.89
N GLU A 173 -9.39 -6.04 18.53
CA GLU A 173 -9.77 -4.77 17.90
C GLU A 173 -8.55 -3.86 17.62
N SER A 174 -7.38 -4.16 18.21
CA SER A 174 -6.15 -3.39 17.98
C SER A 174 -5.73 -3.40 16.51
N ALA A 175 -6.06 -4.47 15.76
CA ALA A 175 -5.83 -4.56 14.33
C ALA A 175 -6.63 -3.50 13.55
N ALA A 176 -7.90 -3.30 13.92
CA ALA A 176 -8.76 -2.29 13.30
C ALA A 176 -8.32 -0.89 13.70
N ALA A 177 -7.90 -0.70 14.95
CA ALA A 177 -7.34 0.57 15.44
C ALA A 177 -6.03 0.93 14.72
N SER A 178 -5.15 -0.04 14.49
CA SER A 178 -3.90 0.14 13.74
C SER A 178 -4.17 0.50 12.28
N LEU A 179 -5.17 -0.14 11.67
CA LEU A 179 -5.61 0.24 10.32
C LEU A 179 -6.12 1.68 10.28
N PHE A 180 -6.88 2.11 11.29
CA PHE A 180 -7.30 3.51 11.40
C PHE A 180 -6.09 4.43 11.47
N ASP A 181 -5.09 4.13 12.31
CA ASP A 181 -3.90 4.97 12.47
C ASP A 181 -3.10 5.10 11.16
N ILE A 182 -2.99 4.02 10.40
CA ILE A 182 -2.36 4.05 9.07
C ILE A 182 -3.14 4.98 8.12
N LEU A 183 -4.46 4.87 8.07
CA LEU A 183 -5.30 5.62 7.13
C LEU A 183 -5.51 7.09 7.57
N ALA A 184 -5.61 7.35 8.86
CA ALA A 184 -5.81 8.68 9.41
C ALA A 184 -4.49 9.44 9.56
N GLY A 185 -3.37 8.73 9.71
CA GLY A 185 -2.10 9.32 10.13
C GLY A 185 -2.25 10.06 11.45
N GLU A 186 -1.74 11.29 11.53
CA GLU A 186 -1.84 12.14 12.73
C GLU A 186 -3.24 12.79 12.94
N LYS A 187 -4.26 12.41 12.17
CA LYS A 187 -5.59 13.02 12.25
C LYS A 187 -6.47 12.29 13.26
N GLU A 188 -7.21 13.06 14.06
CA GLU A 188 -8.19 12.54 15.02
C GLU A 188 -9.37 11.83 14.33
N LYS A 189 -9.72 12.25 13.11
CA LYS A 189 -10.81 11.69 12.32
C LYS A 189 -10.32 11.23 10.95
N LEU A 190 -10.86 10.10 10.50
CA LEU A 190 -10.70 9.62 9.14
C LEU A 190 -11.85 10.14 8.29
N THR A 191 -11.55 10.78 7.16
CA THR A 191 -12.57 11.20 6.19
C THR A 191 -12.68 10.19 5.05
N LYS A 192 -13.86 10.12 4.41
CA LYS A 192 -14.10 9.26 3.24
C LYS A 192 -13.06 9.50 2.14
N HIS A 193 -12.80 10.77 1.82
CA HIS A 193 -11.78 11.15 0.85
C HIS A 193 -10.37 10.67 1.23
N ARG A 194 -9.99 10.83 2.52
CA ARG A 194 -8.68 10.41 3.01
C ARG A 194 -8.53 8.90 2.97
N MET A 195 -9.57 8.15 3.35
CA MET A 195 -9.56 6.69 3.29
C MET A 195 -9.25 6.18 1.87
N GLY A 196 -9.93 6.71 0.85
CA GLY A 196 -9.63 6.36 -0.55
C GLY A 196 -8.20 6.75 -0.96
N LYS A 197 -7.77 7.97 -0.62
CA LYS A 197 -6.41 8.45 -0.92
C LYS A 197 -5.32 7.57 -0.29
N GLU A 198 -5.42 7.25 0.99
CA GLU A 198 -4.40 6.45 1.67
C GLU A 198 -4.46 4.99 1.24
N MET A 199 -5.65 4.41 1.00
CA MET A 199 -5.75 3.09 0.37
C MET A 199 -5.06 3.03 -0.99
N LYS A 200 -5.17 4.10 -1.79
CA LYS A 200 -4.47 4.20 -3.07
C LYS A 200 -2.97 4.28 -2.92
N SER A 201 -2.50 5.00 -1.90
CA SER A 201 -1.08 5.05 -1.53
C SER A 201 -0.56 3.64 -1.17
N LEU A 202 -1.27 2.92 -0.30
CA LEU A 202 -0.96 1.53 0.06
C LEU A 202 -1.01 0.58 -1.14
N ALA A 203 -1.84 0.89 -2.14
CA ALA A 203 -1.95 0.13 -3.38
C ALA A 203 -0.90 0.49 -4.44
N ASN A 204 0.10 1.32 -4.12
CA ASN A 204 1.11 1.83 -5.07
C ASN A 204 0.48 2.59 -6.26
N GLY A 205 -0.60 3.33 -6.01
CA GLY A 205 -1.32 4.08 -7.03
C GLY A 205 -2.37 3.27 -7.80
N GLU A 206 -2.51 1.97 -7.53
CA GLU A 206 -3.55 1.14 -8.11
C GLU A 206 -4.93 1.40 -7.48
N GLU A 207 -5.98 1.05 -8.22
CA GLU A 207 -7.36 1.23 -7.73
C GLU A 207 -7.80 0.16 -6.74
N GLY A 208 -7.05 -0.91 -6.61
CA GLY A 208 -7.41 -2.07 -5.78
C GLY A 208 -6.27 -2.49 -4.89
N LEU A 209 -6.42 -2.24 -3.60
CA LEU A 209 -5.49 -2.74 -2.59
C LEU A 209 -5.64 -4.25 -2.44
N THR A 210 -4.58 -4.99 -2.76
CA THR A 210 -4.54 -6.46 -2.66
C THR A 210 -4.13 -6.92 -1.26
N TRP A 211 -4.34 -8.20 -0.95
CA TRP A 211 -3.88 -8.80 0.31
C TRP A 211 -2.40 -8.53 0.58
N ALA A 212 -1.52 -8.72 -0.41
CA ALA A 212 -0.08 -8.60 -0.21
C ALA A 212 0.32 -7.18 0.24
N ASN A 213 -0.30 -6.15 -0.35
CA ASN A 213 -0.04 -4.77 0.01
C ASN A 213 -0.68 -4.43 1.38
N PHE A 214 -1.90 -4.91 1.62
CA PHE A 214 -2.61 -4.70 2.88
C PHE A 214 -1.89 -5.33 4.07
N SER A 215 -1.47 -6.59 3.94
CA SER A 215 -0.78 -7.31 5.00
C SER A 215 0.60 -6.72 5.27
N ALA A 216 1.31 -6.27 4.24
CA ALA A 216 2.56 -5.53 4.40
C ALA A 216 2.38 -4.23 5.18
N ALA A 217 1.30 -3.47 4.91
CA ALA A 217 1.00 -2.21 5.60
C ALA A 217 0.71 -2.41 7.11
N LEU A 218 0.07 -3.52 7.48
CA LEU A 218 -0.21 -3.89 8.88
C LEU A 218 0.93 -4.65 9.56
N GLY A 219 2.05 -4.88 8.87
CA GLY A 219 3.13 -5.75 9.36
C GLY A 219 2.69 -7.19 9.65
N ALA A 220 1.60 -7.63 9.02
CA ALA A 220 1.02 -8.95 9.13
C ALA A 220 1.73 -9.91 8.15
N LYS A 221 2.97 -10.29 8.49
CA LYS A 221 3.80 -11.21 7.70
C LYS A 221 3.62 -12.66 8.13
#